data_AF-A0A7C4S1B8-F1
#
_entry.id   AF-A0A7C4S1B8-F1
#
_cell.length_a   1.000
_cell.length_b   1.000
_cell.length_c   1.000
_cell.angle_alpha   90.00
_cell.angle_beta   90.00
_cell.angle_gamma   90.00
#
_symmetry.space_group_name_H-M   'P 1'
#
loop_
_entity.id
_entity.type
_entity.pdbx_description
1 polymer ?
#
loop_
_entity_poly.entity_id
_entity_poly.type
_entity_poly.pdbx_seq_one_letter_code
_entity_poly.pdbx_strand_id
1 'polypeptide(L)'
;MEENEMKETLQEIYIIAKDKNLKIRFFFKGVRYILCINGLIRARDKNFNIVPWSLAFGSKTPYSVLQTISIEKIEVENKDGDIMIFEKLDELISWLKKIRYEK
;
A
#
# COMPACT_ATOMS: atom_id res chain seq x y z
N MET A 1 -3.24 14.77 -9.07
CA MET A 1 -1.98 14.09 -8.75
C MET A 1 -1.19 13.84 -10.00
N GLU A 2 -0.08 14.55 -10.15
CA GLU A 2 0.89 14.34 -11.23
C GLU A 2 1.68 13.04 -10.97
N GLU A 3 2.32 12.48 -11.99
CA GLU A 3 3.08 11.22 -11.89
C GLU A 3 4.20 11.29 -10.83
N ASN A 4 4.87 12.43 -10.73
CA ASN A 4 5.95 12.65 -9.76
C ASN A 4 5.42 12.65 -8.31
N GLU A 5 4.25 13.24 -8.08
CA GLU A 5 3.64 13.35 -6.74
C GLU A 5 3.25 11.98 -6.18
N MET A 6 2.68 11.10 -7.02
CA MET A 6 2.32 9.75 -6.58
C MET A 6 3.56 8.90 -6.27
N LYS A 7 4.64 9.07 -7.04
CA LYS A 7 5.90 8.36 -6.79
C LYS A 7 6.50 8.77 -5.44
N GLU A 8 6.54 10.06 -5.13
CA GLU A 8 7.00 10.58 -3.84
C GLU A 8 6.11 10.09 -2.70
N THR A 9 4.79 10.13 -2.90
CA THR A 9 3.80 9.63 -1.93
C THR A 9 4.05 8.16 -1.60
N LEU A 10 4.23 7.31 -2.61
CA LEU A 10 4.51 5.90 -2.39
C LEU A 10 5.85 5.69 -1.68
N GLN A 11 6.86 6.49 -2.01
CA GLN A 11 8.16 6.43 -1.33
C GLN A 11 8.04 6.81 0.15
N GLU A 12 7.25 7.84 0.48
CA GLU A 12 7.00 8.24 1.86
C GLU A 12 6.25 7.13 2.63
N ILE A 13 5.19 6.55 2.04
CA ILE A 13 4.47 5.42 2.61
C ILE A 13 5.43 4.26 2.90
N TYR A 14 6.31 3.93 1.96
CA TYR A 14 7.29 2.86 2.12
C TYR A 14 8.27 3.13 3.27
N ILE A 15 8.80 4.35 3.36
CA ILE A 15 9.74 4.73 4.42
C ILE A 15 9.08 4.60 5.80
N ILE A 16 7.88 5.16 5.98
CA ILE A 16 7.17 5.13 7.26
C ILE A 16 6.77 3.69 7.61
N ALA A 17 6.26 2.93 6.64
CA ALA A 17 5.89 1.53 6.86
C ALA A 17 7.10 0.70 7.31
N LYS A 18 8.27 0.93 6.72
CA LYS A 18 9.50 0.24 7.12
C LYS A 18 9.97 0.66 8.51
N ASP A 19 9.95 1.95 8.82
CA ASP A 19 10.38 2.50 10.11
C ASP A 19 9.51 2.02 11.28
N LYS A 20 8.19 2.03 11.09
CA LYS A 20 7.20 1.64 12.11
C LYS A 20 6.84 0.15 12.07
N ASN A 21 7.55 -0.65 11.25
CA ASN A 21 7.31 -2.09 11.03
C ASN A 21 5.84 -2.42 10.72
N LEU A 22 5.24 -1.63 9.82
CA LEU A 22 3.86 -1.78 9.38
C LEU A 22 3.77 -2.66 8.13
N LYS A 23 2.68 -3.42 8.06
CA LYS A 23 2.31 -4.18 6.87
C LYS A 23 1.05 -3.58 6.26
N ILE A 24 1.23 -2.91 5.13
CA ILE A 24 0.15 -2.22 4.41
C ILE A 24 -0.32 -3.09 3.25
N ARG A 25 -1.64 -3.23 3.06
CA ARG A 25 -2.27 -4.00 1.99
C ARG A 25 -3.31 -3.13 1.29
N PHE A 26 -3.14 -2.94 -0.01
CA PHE A 26 -4.07 -2.23 -0.87
C PHE A 26 -4.91 -3.25 -1.62
N PHE A 27 -6.21 -3.25 -1.32
CA PHE A 27 -7.22 -4.02 -2.03
C PHE A 27 -7.82 -3.15 -3.12
N PHE A 28 -8.05 -3.73 -4.28
CA PHE A 28 -8.48 -3.00 -5.47
C PHE A 28 -9.83 -3.52 -5.96
N LYS A 29 -10.69 -2.60 -6.41
CA LYS A 29 -12.02 -2.93 -6.91
C LYS A 29 -11.90 -3.74 -8.20
N GLY A 30 -12.57 -4.89 -8.24
CA GLY A 30 -12.63 -5.74 -9.43
C GLY A 30 -11.31 -6.46 -9.78
N VAL A 31 -10.30 -6.41 -8.92
CA VAL A 31 -9.00 -7.06 -9.15
C VAL A 31 -8.77 -8.16 -8.11
N ARG A 32 -8.28 -9.32 -8.55
CA ARG A 32 -8.01 -10.49 -7.68
C ARG A 32 -6.70 -10.42 -6.91
N TYR A 33 -5.91 -9.39 -7.17
CA TYR A 33 -4.59 -9.18 -6.62
C TYR A 33 -4.57 -7.94 -5.74
N ILE A 34 -3.67 -7.96 -4.76
CA ILE A 34 -3.44 -6.87 -3.82
C ILE A 34 -1.99 -6.43 -3.90
N LEU A 35 -1.75 -5.16 -3.63
CA LEU A 35 -0.39 -4.62 -3.46
C LEU A 35 -0.08 -4.62 -1.97
N CYS A 36 1.03 -5.25 -1.58
CA CYS A 36 1.45 -5.35 -0.19
C CYS A 36 2.80 -4.65 0.01
N ILE A 37 2.89 -3.84 1.05
CA ILE A 37 4.14 -3.22 1.53
C ILE A 37 4.45 -3.82 2.90
N ASN A 38 5.52 -4.61 2.98
CA ASN A 38 6.06 -5.15 4.23
C ASN A 38 7.57 -5.36 4.07
N GLY A 39 8.34 -4.31 4.34
CA GLY A 39 9.78 -4.22 4.03
C GLY A 39 10.12 -4.17 2.53
N LEU A 40 9.27 -4.75 1.67
CA LEU A 40 9.32 -4.73 0.22
C LEU A 40 7.91 -4.59 -0.36
N ILE A 41 7.82 -4.04 -1.57
CA ILE A 41 6.58 -3.99 -2.34
C ILE A 41 6.41 -5.32 -3.09
N ARG A 42 5.28 -5.99 -2.90
CA ARG A 42 4.97 -7.27 -3.54
C ARG A 42 3.52 -7.32 -4.00
N ALA A 43 3.27 -8.09 -5.05
CA ALA A 43 1.91 -8.49 -5.42
C ALA A 43 1.52 -9.75 -4.63
N ARG A 44 0.27 -9.81 -4.17
CA ARG A 44 -0.30 -11.00 -3.55
C ARG A 44 -1.69 -11.30 -4.12
N ASP A 45 -2.15 -12.53 -3.97
CA ASP A 45 -3.56 -12.89 -4.19
C ASP A 45 -4.44 -12.58 -2.95
N LYS A 46 -5.74 -12.88 -3.03
CA LYS A 46 -6.68 -12.71 -1.91
C LYS A 46 -6.41 -13.63 -0.71
N ASN A 47 -5.61 -14.68 -0.90
CA ASN A 47 -5.16 -15.59 0.15
C ASN A 47 -3.80 -15.17 0.72
N PHE A 48 -3.30 -13.99 0.36
CA PHE A 48 -2.01 -13.45 0.73
C PHE A 48 -0.79 -14.24 0.23
N ASN A 49 -0.93 -15.12 -0.76
CA ASN A 49 0.21 -15.76 -1.40
C ASN A 49 0.95 -14.76 -2.28
N ILE A 50 2.28 -14.81 -2.27
CA ILE A 50 3.10 -13.99 -3.17
C ILE A 50 2.89 -14.47 -4.60
N VAL A 51 2.59 -13.54 -5.50
CA VAL A 51 2.44 -13.81 -6.94
C VAL A 51 3.44 -12.99 -7.75
N PRO A 52 3.83 -13.44 -8.95
CA PRO A 52 4.67 -12.64 -9.84
C PRO A 52 4.02 -11.29 -10.16
N TRP A 53 4.81 -10.21 -10.09
CA TRP A 53 4.31 -8.87 -10.36
C TRP A 53 3.74 -8.72 -11.77
N SER A 54 4.44 -9.28 -12.77
CA SER A 54 4.00 -9.29 -14.17
C SER A 54 2.66 -9.99 -14.37
N LEU A 55 2.36 -11.02 -13.57
CA LEU A 55 1.06 -11.69 -13.61
C LEU A 55 -0.05 -10.84 -12.99
N ALA A 56 0.26 -10.13 -11.90
CA ALA A 56 -0.74 -9.35 -11.16
C ALA A 56 -1.04 -7.99 -11.79
N PHE A 57 -0.01 -7.28 -12.22
CA PHE A 57 -0.06 -5.87 -12.62
C PHE A 57 0.64 -5.59 -13.96
N GLY A 58 1.14 -6.63 -14.64
CA GLY A 58 1.82 -6.47 -15.93
C GLY A 58 3.12 -5.67 -15.80
N SER A 59 3.31 -4.72 -16.71
CA SER A 59 4.44 -3.78 -16.71
C SER A 59 4.23 -2.54 -15.85
N LYS A 60 3.07 -2.41 -15.17
CA LYS A 60 2.78 -1.23 -14.35
C LYS A 60 3.74 -1.16 -13.17
N THR A 61 4.24 0.04 -12.89
CA THR A 61 5.00 0.31 -11.68
C THR A 61 4.07 0.38 -10.46
N PRO A 62 4.57 0.19 -9.23
CA PRO A 62 3.76 0.29 -8.02
C PRO A 62 2.95 1.59 -7.88
N TYR A 63 3.54 2.74 -8.20
CA TYR A 63 2.84 4.03 -8.15
C TYR A 63 1.76 4.12 -9.24
N SER A 64 2.01 3.59 -10.44
CA SER A 64 1.02 3.52 -11.52
C SER A 64 -0.15 2.61 -11.15
N VAL A 65 0.09 1.51 -10.43
CA VAL A 65 -0.98 0.64 -9.91
C VAL A 65 -1.89 1.42 -8.97
N LEU A 66 -1.34 2.13 -7.99
CA LEU A 66 -2.12 2.94 -7.04
C LEU A 66 -2.87 4.10 -7.71
N GLN A 67 -2.34 4.64 -8.82
CA GLN A 67 -2.97 5.73 -9.55
C GLN A 67 -4.06 5.25 -10.51
N THR A 68 -3.89 4.08 -11.13
CA THR A 68 -4.75 3.62 -12.23
C THR A 68 -5.84 2.65 -11.80
N ILE A 69 -5.68 1.98 -10.66
CA ILE A 69 -6.64 1.00 -10.17
C ILE A 69 -7.35 1.55 -8.94
N SER A 70 -8.68 1.55 -8.96
CA SER A 70 -9.49 2.05 -7.85
C SER A 70 -9.28 1.20 -6.59
N ILE A 71 -8.95 1.86 -5.49
CA ILE A 71 -8.83 1.24 -4.17
C ILE A 71 -10.23 0.86 -3.66
N GLU A 72 -10.35 -0.35 -3.15
CA GLU A 72 -11.52 -0.86 -2.43
C GLU A 72 -11.37 -0.59 -0.94
N LYS A 73 -10.22 -0.95 -0.38
CA LYS A 73 -9.82 -0.68 1.00
C LYS A 73 -8.31 -0.79 1.15
N ILE A 74 -7.81 -0.23 2.24
CA ILE A 74 -6.43 -0.31 2.65
C ILE A 74 -6.42 -0.88 4.06
N GLU A 75 -5.67 -1.95 4.28
CA GLU A 75 -5.43 -2.50 5.62
C GLU A 75 -4.01 -2.17 6.05
N VAL A 76 -3.86 -1.66 7.26
CA VAL A 76 -2.57 -1.45 7.92
C VAL A 76 -2.54 -2.32 9.16
N GLU A 77 -1.58 -3.24 9.20
CA GLU A 77 -1.32 -4.12 10.33
C GLU A 77 -0.06 -3.63 11.04
N ASN A 78 -0.15 -3.37 12.35
CA ASN A 78 1.01 -3.02 13.17
C ASN A 78 1.74 -4.30 13.66
N LYS A 79 2.86 -4.12 14.37
CA LYS A 79 3.64 -5.23 14.94
C LYS A 79 2.87 -6.06 15.97
N ASP A 80 1.88 -5.46 16.61
CA ASP A 80 1.08 -6.05 17.69
C ASP A 80 -0.14 -6.83 17.13
N GLY A 81 -0.35 -6.77 15.81
CA GLY A 81 -1.41 -7.46 15.09
C GLY A 81 -2.70 -6.65 14.92
N ASP A 82 -2.75 -5.42 15.43
CA ASP A 82 -3.92 -4.55 15.24
C ASP A 82 -4.05 -4.15 13.77
N ILE A 83 -5.29 -4.24 13.28
CA ILE A 83 -5.63 -3.91 11.89
C ILE A 83 -6.45 -2.63 11.86
N MET A 84 -5.92 -1.62 11.16
CA MET A 84 -6.62 -0.40 10.80
C MET A 84 -7.06 -0.47 9.35
N ILE A 85 -8.25 0.05 9.05
CA ILE A 85 -8.84 0.05 7.71
C ILE A 85 -9.07 1.49 7.27
N PHE A 86 -8.65 1.80 6.04
CA PHE A 86 -8.90 3.06 5.36
C PHE A 86 -9.58 2.80 4.03
N GLU A 87 -10.48 3.69 3.60
CA GLU A 87 -11.14 3.56 2.29
C GLU A 87 -10.36 4.30 1.20
N LYS A 88 -9.57 5.31 1.59
CA LYS A 88 -8.89 6.22 0.67
C LYS A 88 -7.41 6.36 1.01
N LEU A 89 -6.62 6.63 -0.03
CA LEU A 89 -5.19 6.87 0.11
C LEU A 89 -4.89 8.11 0.96
N ASP A 90 -5.69 9.17 0.83
CA ASP A 90 -5.51 10.42 1.60
C ASP A 90 -5.69 10.21 3.11
N GLU A 91 -6.59 9.31 3.51
CA GLU A 91 -6.81 8.96 4.91
C GLU A 91 -5.59 8.23 5.48
N LEU A 92 -5.05 7.26 4.73
CA LEU A 92 -3.82 6.58 5.07
C LEU A 92 -2.66 7.58 5.23
N ILE A 93 -2.45 8.46 4.25
CA ILE A 93 -1.36 9.45 4.28
C ILE A 93 -1.49 10.36 5.49
N SER A 94 -2.70 10.86 5.76
CA SER A 94 -2.97 11.71 6.91
C SER A 94 -2.65 11.01 8.23
N TRP A 95 -2.97 9.72 8.33
CA TRP A 95 -2.64 8.90 9.50
C TRP A 95 -1.14 8.62 9.62
N LEU A 96 -0.48 8.24 8.52
CA LEU A 96 0.97 8.00 8.48
C LEU A 96 1.77 9.23 8.92
N LYS A 97 1.34 10.43 8.49
CA LYS A 97 1.96 11.68 8.91
C LYS A 97 1.83 11.90 10.42
N LYS A 98 0.68 11.57 11.03
CA LYS A 98 0.51 11.69 12.49
C LYS A 98 1.48 10.79 13.24
N ILE A 99 1.51 9.50 12.92
CA ILE A 99 2.34 8.52 13.63
C ILE A 99 3.84 8.68 13.38
N ARG A 100 4.23 9.37 12.30
CA ARG A 100 5.63 9.69 12.00
C ARG A 100 6.23 10.64 13.04
N TYR A 101 5.44 11.56 13.58
CA TYR A 101 5.90 12.55 14.58
C TYR A 101 5.67 12.09 16.03
N GLU A 102 4.92 11.01 16.24
CA GLU A 102 4.81 10.35 17.53
C GLU A 102 6.11 9.60 17.82
N LYS A 103 6.86 10.13 18.81
CA LYS A 103 8.12 9.58 19.33
C LYS A 103 7.86 8.34 20.18
#